data_AF-A0A947CLY9-F1
#
_entry.id   AF-A0A947CLY9-F1
#
_cell.length_a   1.000
_cell.length_b   1.000
_cell.length_c   1.000
_cell.angle_alpha   90.00
_cell.angle_beta   90.00
_cell.angle_gamma   90.00
#
_symmetry.space_group_name_H-M   'P 1'
#
loop_
_entity.id
_entity.type
_entity.pdbx_description
1 polymer ?
#
loop_
_entity_poly.entity_id
_entity_poly.type
_entity_poly.pdbx_seq_one_letter_code
_entity_poly.pdbx_strand_id
1 'polypeptide(L)'
;LWRQYETLRPIGVDADTIVDREYRTGPGPGVVVIDDFQGQSAITMSSSGGAVTFDVGNAVETQFDDTDGTFTWTPADPMNGMSRGRPDDLTRGLVFDWDAGDVAFLEFEVVPALRDVRDFRYLSFRACQGTRHPNTIAVLEDLTFTVTLRDGAGRTSSINIGVYGGGVEEPYQRTGSGVGIGWQNEFEAIRIRLTDFRRNDTPLDLSDLAAIRLEFGGGFGSAEGRVAIDDVQFSEERPVVP
;
A
#
# COMPACT_ATOMS: atom_id res chain seq x y z
N LEU A 1 -27.47 -36.62 -8.05
CA LEU A 1 -27.73 -35.74 -6.89
C LEU A 1 -27.47 -34.31 -7.37
N TRP A 2 -28.46 -33.42 -7.36
CA TRP A 2 -28.29 -32.00 -7.71
C TRP A 2 -28.18 -31.23 -6.39
N ARG A 3 -27.11 -30.47 -6.19
CA ARG A 3 -26.91 -29.67 -4.98
C ARG A 3 -27.64 -28.34 -5.17
N GLN A 4 -28.51 -27.99 -4.23
CA GLN A 4 -29.17 -26.69 -4.22
C GLN A 4 -28.11 -25.60 -4.03
N TYR A 5 -28.19 -24.55 -4.85
CA TYR A 5 -27.42 -23.33 -4.67
C TYR A 5 -28.14 -22.47 -3.63
N GLU A 6 -27.45 -22.09 -2.56
CA GLU A 6 -27.96 -21.19 -1.53
C GLU A 6 -27.05 -19.97 -1.45
N THR A 7 -27.65 -18.78 -1.48
CA THR A 7 -26.96 -17.51 -1.23
C THR A 7 -27.36 -17.01 0.15
N LEU A 8 -26.40 -16.92 1.05
CA LEU A 8 -26.58 -16.31 2.36
C LEU A 8 -26.24 -14.81 2.23
N ARG A 9 -27.26 -13.95 2.25
CA ARG A 9 -27.10 -12.49 2.36
C ARG A 9 -28.00 -11.94 3.47
N PRO A 10 -27.56 -10.95 4.25
CA PRO A 10 -28.42 -10.31 5.25
C PRO A 10 -29.67 -9.71 4.61
N ILE A 11 -30.83 -9.84 5.26
CA ILE A 11 -32.04 -9.13 4.88
C ILE A 11 -31.79 -7.62 5.08
N GLY A 12 -31.86 -6.84 4.00
CA GLY A 12 -31.69 -5.39 4.02
C GLY A 12 -30.37 -4.86 3.44
N VAL A 13 -29.49 -5.74 2.95
CA VAL A 13 -28.31 -5.34 2.17
C VAL A 13 -28.66 -5.41 0.70
N ASP A 14 -28.47 -4.30 -0.02
CA ASP A 14 -28.75 -4.23 -1.45
C ASP A 14 -27.85 -5.22 -2.21
N ALA A 15 -28.38 -5.77 -3.31
CA ALA A 15 -27.73 -6.86 -4.04
C ALA A 15 -26.37 -6.47 -4.66
N ASP A 16 -26.10 -5.18 -4.76
CA ASP A 16 -24.90 -4.53 -5.28
C ASP A 16 -23.97 -4.02 -4.18
N THR A 17 -24.26 -4.31 -2.91
CA THR A 17 -23.34 -3.97 -1.82
C THR A 17 -22.08 -4.81 -1.93
N ILE A 18 -20.97 -4.16 -2.24
CA ILE A 18 -19.64 -4.74 -2.22
C ILE A 18 -19.13 -4.76 -0.77
N VAL A 19 -18.53 -5.89 -0.37
CA VAL A 19 -17.94 -6.05 0.95
C VAL A 19 -16.43 -5.99 0.81
N ASP A 20 -15.84 -4.87 1.23
CA ASP A 20 -14.41 -4.72 1.43
C ASP A 20 -13.96 -5.52 2.67
N ARG A 21 -12.80 -6.19 2.56
CA ARG A 21 -12.12 -6.87 3.66
C ARG A 21 -10.67 -6.43 3.74
N GLU A 22 -10.45 -5.29 4.35
CA GLU A 22 -9.10 -4.84 4.65
C GLU A 22 -8.47 -5.62 5.83
N TYR A 23 -7.25 -6.11 5.63
CA TYR A 23 -6.40 -6.60 6.72
C TYR A 23 -5.53 -5.47 7.26
N ARG A 24 -5.63 -5.20 8.56
CA ARG A 24 -4.71 -4.31 9.29
C ARG A 24 -4.16 -5.04 10.50
N THR A 25 -2.84 -5.07 10.64
CA THR A 25 -2.23 -5.41 11.93
C THR A 25 -2.30 -4.16 12.80
N GLY A 26 -3.14 -4.17 13.84
CA GLY A 26 -3.18 -3.07 14.79
C GLY A 26 -1.85 -2.93 15.55
N PRO A 27 -1.59 -1.77 16.17
CA PRO A 27 -0.39 -1.60 17.00
C PRO A 27 -0.41 -2.61 18.14
N GLY A 28 0.70 -3.32 18.33
CA GLY A 28 0.78 -4.38 19.33
C GLY A 28 2.15 -5.05 19.37
N PRO A 29 2.36 -5.97 20.34
CA PRO A 29 3.57 -6.78 20.38
C PRO A 29 3.80 -7.50 19.04
N GLY A 30 5.06 -7.56 18.60
CA GLY A 30 5.42 -8.22 17.34
C GLY A 30 5.20 -7.37 16.08
N VAL A 31 4.97 -6.06 16.22
CA VAL A 31 4.95 -5.09 15.11
C VAL A 31 5.95 -3.98 15.37
N VAL A 32 6.72 -3.63 14.34
CA VAL A 32 7.58 -2.44 14.32
C VAL A 32 7.14 -1.56 13.16
N VAL A 33 6.62 -0.39 13.49
CA VAL A 33 6.21 0.63 12.51
C VAL A 33 7.45 1.36 12.01
N ILE A 34 7.63 1.40 10.70
CA ILE A 34 8.59 2.28 10.03
C ILE A 34 7.90 3.60 9.72
N ASP A 35 6.75 3.53 9.07
CA ASP A 35 5.90 4.69 8.82
C ASP A 35 4.42 4.33 8.84
N ASP A 36 3.65 4.98 9.71
CA ASP A 36 2.19 4.94 9.72
C ASP A 36 1.59 6.26 9.25
N PHE A 37 2.41 7.26 8.87
CA PHE A 37 1.98 8.61 8.48
C PHE A 37 1.14 9.34 9.54
N GLN A 38 1.15 8.89 10.79
CA GLN A 38 0.43 9.53 11.90
C GLN A 38 1.38 10.26 12.85
N GLY A 39 2.63 9.79 12.97
CA GLY A 39 3.61 10.33 13.92
C GLY A 39 4.35 11.58 13.44
N GLN A 40 4.55 11.72 12.13
CA GLN A 40 5.21 12.86 11.49
C GLN A 40 4.32 13.37 10.35
N SER A 41 4.53 14.61 9.88
CA SER A 41 3.79 15.18 8.75
C SER A 41 4.69 15.64 7.61
N ALA A 42 6.00 15.48 7.77
CA ALA A 42 6.97 15.83 6.75
C ALA A 42 7.17 14.60 5.86
N ILE A 43 6.84 14.72 4.57
CA ILE A 43 6.97 13.62 3.59
C ILE A 43 8.40 13.08 3.40
N THR A 44 9.39 13.74 4.01
CA THR A 44 10.81 13.35 3.99
C THR A 44 11.28 12.69 5.29
N MET A 45 10.38 12.38 6.22
CA MET A 45 10.72 11.74 7.49
C MET A 45 9.61 10.78 7.94
N SER A 46 9.97 9.55 8.22
CA SER A 46 9.02 8.51 8.63
C SER A 46 8.61 8.66 10.09
N SER A 47 7.51 8.02 10.46
CA SER A 47 7.00 8.03 11.84
C SER A 47 7.98 7.40 12.85
N SER A 48 8.88 6.51 12.41
CA SER A 48 9.99 5.97 13.21
C SER A 48 11.21 6.90 13.31
N GLY A 49 11.19 8.04 12.62
CA GLY A 49 12.23 9.06 12.63
C GLY A 49 13.36 8.85 11.61
N GLY A 50 13.19 7.92 10.66
CA GLY A 50 14.13 7.71 9.55
C GLY A 50 13.89 8.70 8.42
N ALA A 51 14.90 8.97 7.60
CA ALA A 51 14.72 9.74 6.38
C ALA A 51 13.82 8.99 5.38
N VAL A 52 12.96 9.75 4.69
CA VAL A 52 12.22 9.27 3.52
C VAL A 52 12.73 10.03 2.30
N THR A 53 13.17 9.30 1.28
CA THR A 53 13.70 9.87 0.04
C THR A 53 12.97 9.28 -1.16
N PHE A 54 12.71 10.09 -2.17
CA PHE A 54 11.93 9.69 -3.32
C PHE A 54 12.16 10.62 -4.51
N ASP A 55 11.81 10.13 -5.69
CA ASP A 55 11.72 10.90 -6.94
C ASP A 55 10.39 10.65 -7.68
N VAL A 56 9.41 9.99 -7.04
CA VAL A 56 8.02 9.89 -7.53
C VAL A 56 7.37 11.28 -7.67
N GLY A 57 6.44 11.38 -8.62
CA GLY A 57 5.68 12.59 -8.90
C GLY A 57 4.58 12.84 -7.86
N ASN A 58 4.25 14.12 -7.68
CA ASN A 58 3.08 14.60 -6.94
C ASN A 58 2.87 13.95 -5.55
N ALA A 59 3.98 13.69 -4.84
CA ALA A 59 3.96 13.10 -3.51
C ALA A 59 3.28 14.04 -2.50
N VAL A 60 2.18 13.59 -1.90
CA VAL A 60 1.41 14.33 -0.90
C VAL A 60 1.02 13.39 0.24
N GLU A 61 1.34 13.78 1.46
CA GLU A 61 0.80 13.16 2.67
C GLU A 61 -0.40 13.99 3.15
N THR A 62 -1.59 13.38 3.19
CA THR A 62 -2.80 14.04 3.66
C THR A 62 -3.83 13.01 4.12
N GLN A 63 -4.95 13.48 4.66
CA GLN A 63 -6.06 12.66 5.14
C GLN A 63 -6.66 11.83 4.00
N PHE A 64 -7.10 10.61 4.31
CA PHE A 64 -7.77 9.75 3.34
C PHE A 64 -9.23 10.10 3.11
N ASP A 65 -9.53 11.38 2.88
CA ASP A 65 -10.89 11.88 2.72
C ASP A 65 -11.21 12.25 1.27
N ASP A 66 -12.50 12.15 0.95
CA ASP A 66 -13.11 12.81 -0.20
C ASP A 66 -13.73 14.11 0.31
N THR A 67 -13.10 15.23 0.00
CA THR A 67 -13.46 16.53 0.59
C THR A 67 -14.74 17.12 0.01
N ASP A 68 -15.13 16.71 -1.19
CA ASP A 68 -16.28 17.27 -1.92
C ASP A 68 -17.39 16.25 -2.23
N GLY A 69 -17.14 14.97 -1.94
CA GLY A 69 -18.08 13.86 -2.14
C GLY A 69 -18.29 13.51 -3.61
N THR A 70 -17.40 13.96 -4.50
CA THR A 70 -17.53 13.74 -5.95
C THR A 70 -16.83 12.46 -6.41
N PHE A 71 -16.03 11.82 -5.56
CA PHE A 71 -15.27 10.60 -5.87
C PHE A 71 -14.52 10.71 -7.21
N THR A 72 -13.96 11.89 -7.46
CA THR A 72 -13.30 12.27 -8.71
C THR A 72 -11.97 12.93 -8.40
N TRP A 73 -10.87 12.29 -8.78
CA TRP A 73 -9.56 12.91 -8.63
C TRP A 73 -9.49 14.30 -9.26
N THR A 74 -8.89 15.24 -8.53
CA THR A 74 -8.42 16.52 -9.05
C THR A 74 -7.04 16.85 -8.46
N PRO A 75 -6.22 17.67 -9.13
CA PRO A 75 -4.94 18.11 -8.55
C PRO A 75 -5.09 18.87 -7.22
N ALA A 76 -6.24 19.49 -6.97
CA ALA A 76 -6.52 20.24 -5.74
C ALA A 76 -6.96 19.34 -4.57
N ASP A 77 -7.38 18.11 -4.88
CA ASP A 77 -7.80 17.11 -3.90
C ASP A 77 -7.18 15.74 -4.28
N PRO A 78 -5.90 15.53 -3.89
CA PRO A 78 -5.13 14.37 -4.34
C PRO A 78 -5.60 13.04 -3.73
N MET A 79 -6.39 13.07 -2.66
CA MET A 79 -7.01 11.91 -2.02
C MET A 79 -8.49 11.74 -2.39
N ASN A 80 -9.02 12.56 -3.30
CA ASN A 80 -10.42 12.45 -3.71
C ASN A 80 -10.77 11.04 -4.21
N GLY A 81 -11.87 10.49 -3.68
CA GLY A 81 -12.30 9.12 -3.88
C GLY A 81 -11.73 8.10 -2.90
N MET A 82 -10.81 8.50 -2.01
CA MET A 82 -10.52 7.77 -0.78
C MET A 82 -11.71 7.92 0.17
N SER A 83 -12.19 6.82 0.75
CA SER A 83 -13.36 6.83 1.66
C SER A 83 -13.03 6.32 3.06
N ARG A 84 -11.72 6.20 3.36
CA ARG A 84 -11.24 5.69 4.64
C ARG A 84 -11.36 6.72 5.75
N GLY A 85 -10.94 7.95 5.47
CA GLY A 85 -11.10 9.12 6.33
C GLY A 85 -12.57 9.53 6.38
N ARG A 86 -13.20 9.29 7.53
CA ARG A 86 -14.51 9.85 7.90
C ARG A 86 -14.32 11.27 8.45
N PRO A 87 -15.39 12.07 8.60
CA PRO A 87 -15.28 13.45 9.09
C PRO A 87 -14.49 13.64 10.40
N ASP A 88 -14.50 12.63 11.29
CA ASP A 88 -13.76 12.64 12.56
C ASP A 88 -12.51 11.72 12.54
N ASP A 89 -12.21 11.06 11.42
CA ASP A 89 -11.06 10.17 11.26
C ASP A 89 -9.96 10.88 10.47
N LEU A 90 -8.96 11.35 11.20
CA LEU A 90 -7.82 12.08 10.67
C LEU A 90 -6.70 11.16 10.15
N THR A 91 -7.00 9.88 9.85
CA THR A 91 -6.01 8.95 9.29
C THR A 91 -5.48 9.50 7.97
N ARG A 92 -4.15 9.64 7.92
CA ARG A 92 -3.41 10.07 6.73
C ARG A 92 -2.68 8.93 6.07
N GLY A 93 -2.19 9.17 4.85
CA GLY A 93 -1.11 8.41 4.25
C GLY A 93 -0.52 9.17 3.07
N LEU A 94 0.38 8.52 2.35
CA LEU A 94 1.11 9.13 1.25
C LEU A 94 0.53 8.69 -0.08
N VAL A 95 0.16 9.64 -0.95
CA VAL A 95 -0.21 9.39 -2.34
C VAL A 95 0.81 10.00 -3.29
N PHE A 96 1.11 9.30 -4.38
CA PHE A 96 2.04 9.74 -5.41
C PHE A 96 1.75 9.01 -6.73
N ASP A 97 2.40 9.45 -7.81
CA ASP A 97 2.29 8.85 -9.14
C ASP A 97 3.63 8.78 -9.87
N TRP A 98 3.63 8.01 -10.95
CA TRP A 98 4.72 7.95 -11.93
C TRP A 98 4.12 7.81 -13.34
N ASP A 99 4.79 8.43 -14.32
CA ASP A 99 4.36 8.45 -15.71
C ASP A 99 5.04 7.36 -16.54
N ALA A 100 4.46 7.03 -17.69
CA ALA A 100 5.02 6.06 -18.61
C ALA A 100 6.44 6.48 -19.06
N GLY A 101 7.42 5.64 -18.77
CA GLY A 101 8.83 5.87 -19.09
C GLY A 101 9.67 6.36 -17.92
N ASP A 102 9.05 6.68 -16.79
CA ASP A 102 9.76 7.01 -15.55
C ASP A 102 10.44 5.78 -14.95
N VAL A 103 11.51 6.04 -14.20
CA VAL A 103 12.12 5.11 -13.27
C VAL A 103 12.16 5.82 -11.94
N ALA A 104 11.24 5.48 -11.05
CA ALA A 104 11.00 6.22 -9.81
C ALA A 104 11.07 5.31 -8.57
N PHE A 105 11.20 5.91 -7.39
CA PHE A 105 11.26 5.20 -6.12
C PHE A 105 10.72 5.99 -4.94
N LEU A 106 10.38 5.25 -3.88
CA LEU A 106 10.12 5.73 -2.53
C LEU A 106 10.92 4.87 -1.55
N GLU A 107 11.85 5.47 -0.82
CA GLU A 107 12.76 4.78 0.09
C GLU A 107 12.60 5.28 1.53
N PHE A 108 12.35 4.35 2.44
CA PHE A 108 12.31 4.56 3.88
C PHE A 108 13.62 4.09 4.50
N GLU A 109 14.30 4.97 5.22
CA GLU A 109 15.41 4.59 6.09
C GLU A 109 14.89 3.76 7.27
N VAL A 110 15.57 2.65 7.55
CA VAL A 110 15.40 1.90 8.80
C VAL A 110 16.44 2.42 9.79
N VAL A 111 15.97 3.15 10.81
CA VAL A 111 16.83 3.75 11.83
C VAL A 111 17.63 2.69 12.58
N PRO A 112 18.85 2.99 13.08
CA PRO A 112 19.74 2.02 13.72
C PRO A 112 19.09 1.12 14.77
N ALA A 113 18.14 1.65 15.55
CA ALA A 113 17.43 0.91 16.59
C ALA A 113 16.46 -0.17 16.08
N LEU A 114 16.06 -0.12 14.80
CA LEU A 114 15.05 -0.99 14.19
C LEU A 114 15.63 -1.91 13.10
N ARG A 115 16.95 -1.93 12.92
CA ARG A 115 17.59 -2.62 11.78
C ARG A 115 17.65 -4.14 11.90
N ASP A 116 17.64 -4.67 13.11
CA ASP A 116 17.59 -6.11 13.33
C ASP A 116 16.16 -6.59 13.18
N VAL A 117 15.85 -7.15 12.01
CA VAL A 117 14.50 -7.61 11.67
C VAL A 117 14.36 -9.13 11.66
N ARG A 118 15.34 -9.85 12.23
CA ARG A 118 15.38 -11.33 12.21
C ARG A 118 14.24 -11.99 12.96
N ASP A 119 13.66 -11.29 13.94
CA ASP A 119 12.55 -11.80 14.74
C ASP A 119 11.18 -11.58 14.05
N PHE A 120 11.12 -10.77 13.00
CA PHE A 120 9.90 -10.57 12.21
C PHE A 120 9.79 -11.56 11.07
N ARG A 121 8.56 -11.78 10.60
CA ARG A 121 8.31 -12.68 9.47
C ARG A 121 7.99 -11.94 8.18
N TYR A 122 7.36 -10.78 8.28
CA TYR A 122 6.88 -10.03 7.12
C TYR A 122 7.38 -8.60 7.15
N LEU A 123 7.78 -8.11 5.97
CA LEU A 123 7.56 -6.70 5.63
C LEU A 123 6.09 -6.59 5.19
N SER A 124 5.38 -5.62 5.75
CA SER A 124 3.98 -5.34 5.44
C SER A 124 3.81 -3.86 5.16
N PHE A 125 2.96 -3.54 4.20
CA PHE A 125 2.43 -2.20 3.99
C PHE A 125 1.06 -2.34 3.34
N ARG A 126 0.31 -1.25 3.31
CA ARG A 126 -0.97 -1.19 2.62
C ARG A 126 -0.87 -0.31 1.40
N ALA A 127 -1.59 -0.69 0.36
CA ALA A 127 -1.65 0.11 -0.85
C ALA A 127 -3.07 0.10 -1.43
N CYS A 128 -3.44 1.17 -2.11
CA CYS A 128 -4.61 1.21 -2.98
C CYS A 128 -4.32 2.11 -4.18
N GLN A 129 -4.97 1.86 -5.32
CA GLN A 129 -4.84 2.75 -6.48
C GLN A 129 -5.67 4.04 -6.28
N GLY A 130 -5.19 5.16 -6.81
CA GLY A 130 -5.96 6.41 -6.84
C GLY A 130 -7.17 6.30 -7.77
N THR A 131 -8.36 6.76 -7.37
CA THR A 131 -9.54 6.67 -8.25
C THR A 131 -9.45 7.70 -9.39
N ARG A 132 -9.79 7.30 -10.62
CA ARG A 132 -9.97 8.20 -11.79
C ARG A 132 -8.79 9.13 -12.13
N HIS A 133 -7.59 8.85 -11.62
CA HIS A 133 -6.39 9.55 -12.06
C HIS A 133 -6.04 9.16 -13.50
N PRO A 134 -5.48 10.07 -14.34
CA PRO A 134 -5.04 9.72 -15.69
C PRO A 134 -4.18 8.44 -15.75
N ASN A 135 -3.20 8.30 -14.87
CA ASN A 135 -2.29 7.14 -14.86
C ASN A 135 -2.97 5.86 -14.34
N THR A 136 -4.05 5.97 -13.56
CA THR A 136 -4.86 4.81 -13.18
C THR A 136 -5.76 4.38 -14.35
N ILE A 137 -6.39 5.34 -15.04
CA ILE A 137 -7.29 5.06 -16.16
C ILE A 137 -6.53 4.54 -17.38
N ALA A 138 -5.27 4.99 -17.58
CA ALA A 138 -4.45 4.61 -18.71
C ALA A 138 -4.25 3.10 -18.84
N VAL A 139 -4.16 2.41 -17.70
CA VAL A 139 -3.98 0.96 -17.63
C VAL A 139 -5.27 0.27 -17.16
N LEU A 140 -5.81 0.71 -16.02
CA LEU A 140 -7.01 0.16 -15.38
C LEU A 140 -6.94 -1.37 -15.16
N GLU A 141 -5.85 -1.78 -14.51
CA GLU A 141 -5.58 -3.16 -14.09
C GLU A 141 -4.80 -3.13 -12.78
N ASP A 142 -4.56 -4.30 -12.17
CA ASP A 142 -3.60 -4.48 -11.07
C ASP A 142 -2.28 -3.74 -11.28
N LEU A 143 -1.93 -2.87 -10.33
CA LEU A 143 -0.60 -2.26 -10.30
C LEU A 143 0.39 -3.17 -9.58
N THR A 144 1.54 -3.39 -10.20
CA THR A 144 2.67 -4.08 -9.57
C THR A 144 3.89 -3.17 -9.54
N PHE A 145 4.74 -3.37 -8.55
CA PHE A 145 6.01 -2.68 -8.41
C PHE A 145 6.98 -3.55 -7.61
N THR A 146 8.25 -3.14 -7.56
CA THR A 146 9.30 -3.91 -6.90
C THR A 146 9.59 -3.35 -5.52
N VAL A 147 9.73 -4.25 -4.54
CA VAL A 147 10.20 -3.92 -3.21
C VAL A 147 11.62 -4.41 -3.07
N THR A 148 12.52 -3.51 -2.70
CA THR A 148 13.95 -3.77 -2.52
C THR A 148 14.35 -3.49 -1.08
N LEU A 149 15.00 -4.46 -0.46
CA LEU A 149 15.64 -4.33 0.85
C LEU A 149 17.13 -4.04 0.67
N ARG A 150 17.70 -3.13 1.48
CA ARG A 150 19.14 -2.83 1.52
C ARG A 150 19.69 -3.00 2.93
N ASP A 151 20.78 -3.75 3.10
CA ASP A 151 21.49 -3.87 4.38
C ASP A 151 22.51 -2.74 4.61
N GLY A 152 23.07 -2.63 5.82
CA GLY A 152 24.06 -1.62 6.18
C GLY A 152 25.40 -1.76 5.48
N ALA A 153 25.66 -2.89 4.82
CA ALA A 153 26.81 -3.11 3.93
C ALA A 153 26.50 -2.76 2.47
N GLY A 154 25.27 -2.30 2.16
CA GLY A 154 24.83 -1.90 0.83
C GLY A 154 24.37 -3.05 -0.07
N ARG A 155 24.20 -4.26 0.46
CA ARG A 155 23.69 -5.41 -0.31
C ARG A 155 22.18 -5.31 -0.43
N THR A 156 21.64 -5.74 -1.57
CA THR A 156 20.22 -5.63 -1.87
C THR A 156 19.57 -6.95 -2.24
N SER A 157 18.25 -7.01 -2.05
CA SER A 157 17.39 -8.09 -2.54
C SER A 157 16.03 -7.52 -2.92
N SER A 158 15.50 -7.93 -4.06
CA SER A 158 14.34 -7.30 -4.71
C SER A 158 13.26 -8.32 -5.03
N ILE A 159 12.00 -7.97 -4.78
CA ILE A 159 10.83 -8.80 -5.05
C ILE A 159 9.75 -7.91 -5.67
N ASN A 160 9.33 -8.23 -6.89
CA ASN A 160 8.12 -7.65 -7.48
C ASN A 160 6.87 -8.22 -6.77
N ILE A 161 5.92 -7.37 -6.37
CA ILE A 161 4.75 -7.82 -5.59
C ILE A 161 3.85 -8.80 -6.39
N GLY A 162 3.86 -8.69 -7.71
CA GLY A 162 3.14 -9.56 -8.65
C GLY A 162 3.50 -11.04 -8.55
N VAL A 163 4.66 -11.39 -8.00
CA VAL A 163 5.06 -12.81 -7.84
C VAL A 163 4.17 -13.58 -6.87
N TYR A 164 3.40 -12.89 -6.04
CA TYR A 164 2.44 -13.50 -5.11
C TYR A 164 1.06 -13.76 -5.76
N GLY A 165 0.91 -13.47 -7.06
CA GLY A 165 -0.27 -13.82 -7.86
C GLY A 165 -1.32 -12.70 -7.96
N GLY A 166 -1.00 -11.48 -7.54
CA GLY A 166 -1.84 -10.28 -7.67
C GLY A 166 -1.00 -9.01 -7.49
N GLY A 167 -1.62 -7.85 -7.68
CA GLY A 167 -1.00 -6.54 -7.46
C GLY A 167 -1.70 -5.73 -6.37
N VAL A 168 -1.73 -4.42 -6.57
CA VAL A 168 -2.71 -3.53 -5.94
C VAL A 168 -3.91 -3.52 -6.88
N GLU A 169 -5.05 -4.03 -6.42
CA GLU A 169 -6.26 -4.20 -7.24
C GLU A 169 -6.75 -2.87 -7.86
N GLU A 170 -7.31 -2.96 -9.07
CA GLU A 170 -7.88 -1.78 -9.73
C GLU A 170 -9.08 -1.20 -8.95
N PRO A 171 -9.33 0.13 -9.03
CA PRO A 171 -10.52 0.69 -8.39
C PRO A 171 -11.81 0.12 -8.97
N TYR A 172 -12.76 -0.21 -8.09
CA TYR A 172 -14.06 -0.70 -8.49
C TYR A 172 -14.91 0.43 -9.11
N GLN A 173 -15.35 0.21 -10.35
CA GLN A 173 -16.23 1.13 -11.06
C GLN A 173 -17.69 0.86 -10.69
N ARG A 174 -18.28 1.75 -9.88
CA ARG A 174 -19.70 1.68 -9.50
C ARG A 174 -20.55 2.24 -10.63
N THR A 175 -21.12 1.33 -11.42
CA THR A 175 -22.15 1.64 -12.42
C THR A 175 -23.39 0.78 -12.15
N GLY A 176 -24.60 1.37 -12.24
CA GLY A 176 -25.85 0.58 -12.26
C GLY A 176 -26.83 0.76 -11.09
N SER A 177 -26.45 1.43 -10.00
CA SER A 177 -27.36 1.74 -8.88
C SER A 177 -27.27 3.21 -8.49
N GLY A 178 -28.40 3.92 -8.54
CA GLY A 178 -28.47 5.38 -8.34
C GLY A 178 -28.22 6.18 -9.62
N VAL A 179 -28.10 7.51 -9.47
CA VAL A 179 -27.98 8.45 -10.61
C VAL A 179 -26.51 8.80 -10.92
N GLY A 180 -25.55 8.29 -10.14
CA GLY A 180 -24.13 8.63 -10.22
C GLY A 180 -23.25 7.54 -10.83
N ILE A 181 -22.08 7.96 -11.34
CA ILE A 181 -20.96 7.09 -11.69
C ILE A 181 -19.89 7.36 -10.64
N GLY A 182 -19.59 6.37 -9.80
CA GLY A 182 -18.59 6.49 -8.72
C GLY A 182 -17.48 5.48 -8.89
N TRP A 183 -16.28 5.79 -8.40
CA TRP A 183 -15.20 4.83 -8.29
C TRP A 183 -14.87 4.69 -6.82
N GLN A 184 -14.53 3.49 -6.39
CA GLN A 184 -14.09 3.23 -5.03
C GLN A 184 -12.79 2.44 -5.09
N ASN A 185 -11.83 2.83 -4.27
CA ASN A 185 -10.63 2.05 -4.03
C ASN A 185 -10.70 1.40 -2.64
N GLU A 186 -9.90 0.35 -2.47
CA GLU A 186 -9.83 -0.41 -1.23
C GLU A 186 -8.35 -0.59 -0.89
N PHE A 187 -8.01 -0.44 0.39
CA PHE A 187 -6.64 -0.67 0.85
C PHE A 187 -6.40 -2.17 1.02
N GLU A 188 -5.31 -2.63 0.41
CA GLU A 188 -4.90 -4.02 0.48
C GLU A 188 -3.57 -4.14 1.20
N ALA A 189 -3.45 -5.16 2.05
CA ALA A 189 -2.21 -5.43 2.75
C ALA A 189 -1.27 -6.29 1.90
N ILE A 190 -0.18 -5.69 1.46
CA ILE A 190 0.92 -6.38 0.80
C ILE A 190 1.87 -6.90 1.89
N ARG A 191 2.08 -8.22 1.90
CA ARG A 191 2.89 -8.90 2.93
C ARG A 191 3.94 -9.80 2.29
N ILE A 192 5.18 -9.34 2.33
CA ILE A 192 6.32 -10.04 1.75
C ILE A 192 7.09 -10.74 2.87
N ARG A 193 7.29 -12.06 2.78
CA ARG A 193 8.07 -12.78 3.79
C ARG A 193 9.52 -12.34 3.74
N LEU A 194 10.10 -11.98 4.88
CA LEU A 194 11.51 -11.60 4.97
C LEU A 194 12.44 -12.73 4.52
N THR A 195 12.04 -13.99 4.70
CA THR A 195 12.78 -15.15 4.20
C THR A 195 12.81 -15.24 2.68
N ASP A 196 11.82 -14.69 1.98
CA ASP A 196 11.80 -14.71 0.51
C ASP A 196 12.93 -13.81 -0.05
N PHE A 197 13.27 -12.71 0.64
CA PHE A 197 14.43 -11.87 0.33
C PHE A 197 15.78 -12.54 0.60
N ARG A 198 15.80 -13.72 1.24
CA ARG A 198 17.01 -14.53 1.52
C ARG A 198 17.15 -15.76 0.62
N ARG A 199 16.24 -15.96 -0.34
CA ARG A 199 16.32 -17.09 -1.26
C ARG A 199 17.49 -16.93 -2.25
N ASN A 200 17.91 -18.05 -2.84
CA ASN A 200 18.93 -18.11 -3.89
C ASN A 200 20.30 -17.53 -3.45
N ASP A 201 20.71 -17.79 -2.21
CA ASP A 201 22.02 -17.42 -1.66
C ASP A 201 22.33 -15.91 -1.72
N THR A 202 21.30 -15.07 -1.73
CA THR A 202 21.48 -13.63 -1.59
C THR A 202 22.20 -13.28 -0.28
N PRO A 203 23.20 -12.38 -0.34
CA PRO A 203 24.01 -12.04 0.82
C PRO A 203 23.35 -11.01 1.75
N LEU A 204 22.06 -10.68 1.55
CA LEU A 204 21.33 -9.71 2.37
C LEU A 204 21.36 -10.09 3.86
N ASP A 205 21.83 -9.16 4.69
CA ASP A 205 21.83 -9.30 6.14
C ASP A 205 20.60 -8.66 6.79
N LEU A 206 19.71 -9.50 7.34
CA LEU A 206 18.52 -9.05 8.05
C LEU A 206 18.80 -8.57 9.49
N SER A 207 20.03 -8.71 9.99
CA SER A 207 20.41 -8.18 11.31
C SER A 207 20.82 -6.70 11.28
N ASP A 208 21.04 -6.13 10.10
CA ASP A 208 21.40 -4.72 9.90
C ASP A 208 20.72 -4.19 8.63
N LEU A 209 19.38 -4.28 8.57
CA LEU A 209 18.63 -3.73 7.45
C LEU A 209 18.62 -2.20 7.51
N ALA A 210 19.06 -1.53 6.46
CA ALA A 210 19.23 -0.08 6.42
C ALA A 210 18.12 0.67 5.68
N ALA A 211 17.44 0.03 4.71
CA ALA A 211 16.36 0.68 3.96
C ALA A 211 15.34 -0.31 3.37
N ILE A 212 14.11 0.19 3.20
CA ILE A 212 13.03 -0.40 2.41
C ILE A 212 12.77 0.55 1.23
N ARG A 213 12.90 0.07 0.00
CA ARG A 213 12.70 0.85 -1.22
C ARG A 213 11.58 0.24 -2.06
N LEU A 214 10.58 1.04 -2.40
CA LEU A 214 9.57 0.73 -3.40
C LEU A 214 10.03 1.34 -4.73
N GLU A 215 10.06 0.56 -5.80
CA GLU A 215 10.59 0.94 -7.11
C GLU A 215 9.53 0.78 -8.19
N PHE A 216 9.34 1.82 -8.99
CA PHE A 216 8.23 2.00 -9.93
C PHE A 216 8.75 2.23 -11.36
N GLY A 217 7.87 2.02 -12.33
CA GLY A 217 8.17 2.10 -13.76
C GLY A 217 8.33 0.73 -14.41
N GLY A 218 8.36 0.71 -15.75
CA GLY A 218 8.21 -0.53 -16.53
C GLY A 218 9.31 -1.59 -16.31
N GLY A 219 10.46 -1.19 -15.77
CA GLY A 219 11.53 -2.13 -15.34
C GLY A 219 11.29 -2.79 -13.99
N PHE A 220 10.36 -2.27 -13.20
CA PHE A 220 10.08 -2.69 -11.81
C PHE A 220 8.64 -3.19 -11.61
N GLY A 221 7.79 -3.10 -12.63
CA GLY A 221 6.39 -3.51 -12.58
C GLY A 221 5.57 -2.75 -13.61
N SER A 222 4.45 -2.17 -13.19
CA SER A 222 3.58 -1.36 -14.04
C SER A 222 4.30 -0.09 -14.52
N ALA A 223 4.11 0.23 -15.81
CA ALA A 223 4.85 1.29 -16.48
C ALA A 223 4.48 2.71 -16.02
N GLU A 224 3.24 2.89 -15.59
CA GLU A 224 2.68 4.13 -15.05
C GLU A 224 1.64 3.76 -13.98
N GLY A 225 1.33 4.68 -13.06
CA GLY A 225 0.33 4.43 -12.03
C GLY A 225 0.22 5.54 -11.00
N ARG A 226 -0.77 5.40 -10.13
CA ARG A 226 -0.98 6.24 -8.94
C ARG A 226 -1.42 5.37 -7.78
N VAL A 227 -0.71 5.46 -6.66
CA VAL A 227 -1.01 4.67 -5.47
C VAL A 227 -0.99 5.53 -4.22
N ALA A 228 -1.79 5.15 -3.24
CA ALA A 228 -1.59 5.58 -1.87
C ALA A 228 -0.99 4.43 -1.05
N ILE A 229 -0.06 4.75 -0.14
CA ILE A 229 0.64 3.81 0.74
C ILE A 229 0.38 4.18 2.20
N ASP A 230 0.26 3.15 3.05
CA ASP A 230 0.05 3.30 4.49
C ASP A 230 0.66 2.13 5.29
N ASP A 231 0.84 2.30 6.60
CA ASP A 231 1.30 1.29 7.58
C ASP A 231 2.52 0.46 7.12
N VAL A 232 3.63 1.11 6.73
CA VAL A 232 4.90 0.44 6.42
C VAL A 232 5.52 -0.09 7.70
N GLN A 233 5.63 -1.42 7.81
CA GLN A 233 5.99 -2.06 9.08
C GLN A 233 6.61 -3.45 8.90
N PHE A 234 7.37 -3.88 9.90
CA PHE A 234 7.71 -5.28 10.11
C PHE A 234 6.73 -5.92 11.07
N SER A 235 6.35 -7.18 10.82
CA SER A 235 5.41 -7.91 11.68
C SER A 235 5.73 -9.40 11.81
N GLU A 236 5.44 -9.95 12.98
CA GLU A 236 5.44 -11.40 13.25
C GLU A 236 4.25 -12.11 12.56
N GLU A 237 4.26 -13.45 12.55
CA GLU A 237 3.11 -14.24 12.10
C GLU A 237 2.13 -14.49 13.24
N ARG A 238 0.95 -13.84 13.12
CA ARG A 238 -0.33 -14.07 13.82
C ARG A 238 -0.60 -13.28 15.11
N PRO A 239 -1.89 -13.06 15.42
CA PRO A 239 -2.32 -12.38 16.63
C PRO A 239 -1.94 -13.23 17.82
N VAL A 240 -1.30 -12.63 18.82
CA VAL A 240 -1.33 -13.18 20.17
C VAL A 240 -2.77 -13.01 20.66
N VAL A 241 -3.54 -14.09 20.66
CA VAL A 241 -4.69 -14.21 21.57
C VAL A 241 -4.53 -15.51 22.35
N PRO A 242 -4.47 -15.45 23.70
CA PRO A 242 -4.53 -16.61 24.59
C PRO A 242 -5.81 -17.45 24.42
#